data_AF-A0A090FQA6-F1
#
_entry.id   AF-A0A090FQA6-F1
#
_cell.length_a   1.000
_cell.length_b   1.000
_cell.length_c   1.000
_cell.angle_alpha   90.00
_cell.angle_beta   90.00
_cell.angle_gamma   90.00
#
_symmetry.space_group_name_H-M   'P 1'
#
loop_
_entity.id
_entity.type
_entity.pdbx_description
1 polymer ?
#
loop_
_entity_poly.entity_id
_entity_poly.type
_entity_poly.pdbx_seq_one_letter_code
_entity_poly.pdbx_strand_id
1 'polypeptide(L)'
;MVPVGNVAASDLTDMIQRTIELMAFPPSASEATTYAEVIALPRVAVARPPEEDLLKAGFVPYDCHRNCAEQVANDPKASSRHVVGWLPYGEDLVLHSVAEIAGRWLCLTPQFWPAPSRFDFIPDPHIEWRDGHDGLSKIAFRHGHEVPVALRKNPHRHIRMRDEFLAMVEAGMSALEARDAVAKTTECASEEL
;
A
#
# COMPACT_ATOMS: atom_id res chain seq x y z
N MET A 1 10.78 -4.47 -26.21
CA MET A 1 9.93 -5.32 -25.34
C MET A 1 10.87 -6.23 -24.55
N VAL A 2 11.11 -5.90 -23.29
CA VAL A 2 11.87 -6.74 -22.36
C VAL A 2 10.83 -7.56 -21.59
N PRO A 3 11.00 -8.88 -21.40
CA PRO A 3 9.99 -9.68 -20.74
C PRO A 3 9.93 -9.28 -19.27
N VAL A 4 8.72 -8.94 -18.83
CA VAL A 4 8.38 -8.79 -17.40
C VAL A 4 8.82 -10.07 -16.71
N GLY A 5 9.62 -9.92 -15.65
CA GLY A 5 10.12 -11.04 -14.85
C GLY A 5 8.98 -12.01 -14.55
N ASN A 6 9.22 -13.28 -14.84
CA ASN A 6 8.24 -14.35 -14.74
C ASN A 6 7.94 -14.61 -13.25
N VAL A 7 7.05 -13.81 -12.67
CA VAL A 7 6.46 -14.10 -11.36
C VAL A 7 5.74 -15.44 -11.51
N ALA A 8 6.10 -16.44 -10.71
CA ALA A 8 5.46 -17.75 -10.82
C ALA A 8 3.95 -17.59 -10.59
N ALA A 9 3.12 -18.35 -11.31
CA ALA A 9 1.66 -18.24 -11.19
C ALA A 9 1.15 -18.53 -9.76
N SER A 10 1.90 -19.32 -8.98
CA SER A 10 1.70 -19.51 -7.54
C SER A 10 1.86 -18.21 -6.76
N ASP A 11 2.95 -17.48 -7.02
CA ASP A 11 3.30 -16.26 -6.30
C ASP A 11 2.27 -15.15 -6.57
N LEU A 12 1.71 -15.11 -7.79
CA LEU A 12 0.63 -14.18 -8.12
C LEU A 12 -0.69 -14.55 -7.40
N THR A 13 -1.02 -15.83 -7.35
CA THR A 13 -2.22 -16.31 -6.66
C THR A 13 -2.16 -15.97 -5.18
N ASP A 14 -1.03 -16.29 -4.54
CA ASP A 14 -0.78 -16.00 -3.13
C ASP A 14 -0.82 -14.50 -2.85
N MET A 15 -0.26 -13.67 -3.75
CA MET A 15 -0.31 -12.22 -3.63
C MET A 15 -1.74 -11.68 -3.70
N ILE A 16 -2.55 -12.15 -4.68
CA ILE A 16 -3.94 -11.72 -4.83
C ILE A 16 -4.74 -12.06 -3.57
N GLN A 17 -4.64 -13.31 -3.12
CA GLN A 17 -5.38 -13.76 -1.94
C GLN A 17 -4.95 -12.97 -0.70
N ARG A 18 -3.64 -12.82 -0.47
CA ARG A 18 -3.11 -12.06 0.67
C ARG A 18 -3.58 -10.60 0.65
N THR A 19 -3.58 -9.93 -0.50
CA THR A 19 -4.06 -8.55 -0.59
C THR A 19 -5.55 -8.44 -0.25
N ILE A 20 -6.38 -9.37 -0.74
CA ILE A 20 -7.82 -9.38 -0.44
C ILE A 20 -8.06 -9.62 1.05
N GLU A 21 -7.35 -10.57 1.65
CA GLU A 21 -7.44 -10.87 3.08
C GLU A 21 -7.00 -9.68 3.96
N LEU A 22 -5.88 -9.03 3.60
CA LEU A 22 -5.35 -7.86 4.31
C LEU A 22 -6.33 -6.67 4.33
N MET A 23 -7.23 -6.58 3.34
CA MET A 23 -8.23 -5.51 3.26
C MET A 23 -9.53 -5.85 3.97
N ALA A 24 -9.73 -7.08 4.44
CA ALA A 24 -11.01 -7.57 4.95
C ALA A 24 -11.06 -7.72 6.48
N PHE A 25 -10.25 -6.93 7.20
CA PHE A 25 -10.26 -6.89 8.67
C PHE A 25 -11.58 -6.29 9.22
N PRO A 26 -11.98 -6.60 10.47
CA PRO A 26 -13.21 -6.06 11.05
C PRO A 26 -13.21 -4.52 11.09
N PRO A 27 -14.34 -3.86 10.79
CA PRO A 27 -14.44 -2.41 10.90
C PRO A 27 -14.29 -1.96 12.35
N SER A 28 -13.74 -0.76 12.54
CA SER A 28 -13.62 -0.14 13.86
C SER A 28 -13.93 1.35 13.80
N ALA A 29 -14.40 1.90 14.92
CA ALA A 29 -14.61 3.35 15.04
C ALA A 29 -13.30 4.15 14.94
N SER A 30 -12.18 3.56 15.38
CA SER A 30 -10.85 4.15 15.27
C SER A 30 -10.38 4.21 13.82
N GLU A 31 -10.65 3.21 12.98
CA GLU A 31 -10.38 3.26 11.54
C GLU A 31 -11.13 4.42 10.88
N ALA A 32 -12.44 4.53 11.12
CA ALA A 32 -13.28 5.56 10.51
C ALA A 32 -12.85 6.99 10.93
N THR A 33 -12.55 7.18 12.22
CA THR A 33 -12.04 8.46 12.74
C THR A 33 -10.69 8.79 12.13
N THR A 34 -9.76 7.83 12.10
CA THR A 34 -8.43 8.02 11.51
C THR A 34 -8.52 8.34 10.02
N TYR A 35 -9.38 7.64 9.28
CA TYR A 35 -9.62 7.93 7.86
C TYR A 35 -10.07 9.38 7.66
N ALA A 36 -11.07 9.84 8.43
CA ALA A 36 -11.58 11.22 8.34
C ALA A 36 -10.52 12.27 8.67
N GLU A 37 -9.66 12.02 9.66
CA GLU A 37 -8.55 12.92 10.00
C GLU A 37 -7.50 12.95 8.89
N VAL A 38 -7.11 11.79 8.36
CA VAL A 38 -6.05 11.67 7.36
C VAL A 38 -6.44 12.32 6.04
N ILE A 39 -7.68 12.14 5.56
CA ILE A 39 -8.10 12.77 4.28
C ILE A 39 -8.07 14.30 4.32
N ALA A 40 -8.10 14.90 5.52
CA ALA A 40 -8.02 16.34 5.72
C ALA A 40 -6.57 16.87 5.77
N LEU A 41 -5.57 15.99 5.85
CA LEU A 41 -4.17 16.39 5.85
C LEU A 41 -3.71 16.84 4.44
N PRO A 42 -2.67 17.69 4.37
CA PRO A 42 -2.14 18.15 3.09
C PRO A 42 -1.62 17.00 2.22
N ARG A 43 -1.78 17.16 0.90
CA ARG A 43 -1.23 16.24 -0.11
C ARG A 43 0.06 16.78 -0.70
N VAL A 44 0.95 15.87 -1.09
CA VAL A 44 2.16 16.14 -1.86
C VAL A 44 2.20 15.24 -3.09
N ALA A 45 2.79 15.75 -4.18
CA ALA A 45 3.02 14.96 -5.38
C ALA A 45 4.33 14.19 -5.26
N VAL A 46 4.27 12.87 -5.40
CA VAL A 46 5.43 11.97 -5.35
C VAL A 46 5.75 11.48 -6.75
N ALA A 47 7.04 11.42 -7.09
CA ALA A 47 7.51 10.78 -8.30
C ALA A 47 8.06 9.37 -8.01
N ARG A 48 7.85 8.45 -8.95
CA ARG A 48 8.55 7.18 -9.01
C ARG A 48 9.71 7.29 -9.99
N PRO A 49 10.97 7.12 -9.54
CA PRO A 49 12.07 6.86 -10.45
C PRO A 49 11.81 5.62 -11.31
N PRO A 50 12.49 5.48 -12.46
CA PRO A 50 12.39 4.29 -13.29
C PRO A 50 12.67 3.01 -12.48
N GLU A 51 11.86 1.97 -12.69
CA GLU A 51 12.00 0.71 -11.95
C GLU A 51 13.41 0.13 -12.07
N GLU A 52 13.97 0.14 -13.29
CA GLU A 52 15.31 -0.39 -13.54
C GLU A 52 16.40 0.31 -12.72
N ASP A 53 16.24 1.60 -12.45
CA ASP A 53 17.20 2.38 -11.66
C ASP A 53 17.06 2.05 -10.18
N LEU A 54 15.82 1.87 -9.70
CA LEU A 54 15.57 1.45 -8.33
C LEU A 54 16.13 0.04 -8.05
N LEU A 55 15.95 -0.89 -8.98
CA LEU A 55 16.49 -2.25 -8.88
C LEU A 55 18.03 -2.24 -8.92
N LYS A 56 18.64 -1.48 -9.83
CA LYS A 56 20.11 -1.32 -9.88
C LYS A 56 20.68 -0.72 -8.60
N ALA A 57 19.93 0.17 -7.95
CA ALA A 57 20.28 0.77 -6.66
C ALA A 57 20.07 -0.18 -5.46
N GLY A 58 19.53 -1.39 -5.69
CA GLY A 58 19.36 -2.41 -4.64
C GLY A 58 18.06 -2.29 -3.84
N PHE A 59 17.11 -1.45 -4.27
CA PHE A 59 15.81 -1.35 -3.59
C PHE A 59 14.98 -2.62 -3.77
N VAL A 60 14.27 -3.00 -2.71
CA VAL A 60 13.47 -4.22 -2.64
C VAL A 60 12.06 -3.98 -3.16
N PRO A 61 11.56 -4.74 -4.15
CA PRO A 61 10.19 -4.63 -4.65
C PRO A 61 9.15 -4.76 -3.52
N TYR A 62 8.10 -3.92 -3.59
CA TYR A 62 6.98 -3.90 -2.64
C TYR A 62 7.32 -3.64 -1.16
N ASP A 63 8.55 -3.27 -0.81
CA ASP A 63 8.97 -3.00 0.57
C ASP A 63 9.31 -1.52 0.80
N CYS A 64 8.28 -0.66 0.73
CA CYS A 64 8.47 0.78 0.76
C CYS A 64 9.05 1.32 2.07
N HIS A 65 8.71 0.69 3.19
CA HIS A 65 9.15 1.08 4.52
C HIS A 65 10.64 0.81 4.70
N ARG A 66 11.10 -0.40 4.33
CA ARG A 66 12.51 -0.76 4.36
C ARG A 66 13.33 0.10 3.42
N ASN A 67 12.90 0.26 2.17
CA ASN A 67 13.64 1.04 1.18
C ASN A 67 13.89 2.49 1.63
N CYS A 68 12.89 3.14 2.22
CA CYS A 68 13.03 4.50 2.72
C CYS A 68 13.90 4.57 3.97
N ALA A 69 13.78 3.61 4.89
CA ALA A 69 14.63 3.53 6.08
C ALA A 69 16.11 3.31 5.72
N GLU A 70 16.39 2.39 4.80
CA GLU A 70 17.74 2.13 4.30
C GLU A 70 18.31 3.33 3.55
N GLN A 71 17.50 4.03 2.74
CA GLN A 71 17.94 5.26 2.05
C GLN A 71 18.40 6.33 3.05
N VAL A 72 17.67 6.53 4.16
CA VAL A 72 18.06 7.50 5.19
C VAL A 72 19.30 7.04 5.94
N ALA A 73 19.37 5.77 6.32
CA ALA A 73 20.52 5.21 7.01
C ALA A 73 21.82 5.32 6.18
N ASN A 74 21.70 5.24 4.85
CA ASN A 74 22.82 5.29 3.92
C ASN A 74 23.07 6.67 3.28
N ASP A 75 22.41 7.74 3.75
CA ASP A 75 22.63 9.10 3.24
C ASP A 75 23.64 9.88 4.10
N PRO A 76 24.93 9.92 3.71
CA PRO A 76 25.97 10.60 4.49
C PRO A 76 25.78 12.12 4.56
N LYS A 77 24.93 12.70 3.69
CA LYS A 77 24.67 14.14 3.66
C LYS A 77 23.47 14.52 4.54
N ALA A 78 22.78 13.55 5.14
CA ALA A 78 21.55 13.76 5.92
C ALA A 78 20.52 14.64 5.18
N SER A 79 20.46 14.49 3.86
CA SER A 79 19.60 15.23 2.94
C SER A 79 18.26 14.54 2.66
N SER A 80 18.13 13.30 3.12
CA SER A 80 16.98 12.44 2.98
C SER A 80 16.22 12.31 4.29
N ARG A 81 14.89 12.31 4.20
CA ARG A 81 13.98 12.03 5.30
C ARG A 81 13.03 10.90 4.91
N HIS A 82 12.89 9.92 5.79
CA HIS A 82 11.87 8.87 5.68
C HIS A 82 10.55 9.47 6.14
N VAL A 83 9.59 9.53 5.23
CA VAL A 83 8.25 10.05 5.52
C VAL A 83 7.23 8.93 5.35
N VAL A 84 6.46 8.71 6.41
CA VAL A 84 5.34 7.76 6.42
C VAL A 84 4.05 8.53 6.29
N GLY A 85 3.06 7.87 5.70
CA GLY A 85 1.75 8.45 5.48
C GLY A 85 0.94 7.53 4.61
N TRP A 86 0.09 8.12 3.78
CA TRP A 86 -0.97 7.41 3.13
C TRP A 86 -0.96 7.63 1.63
N LEU A 87 -1.01 6.52 0.89
CA LEU A 87 -1.23 6.50 -0.54
C LEU A 87 -2.75 6.36 -0.81
N PRO A 88 -3.41 7.35 -1.41
CA PRO A 88 -4.75 7.18 -1.93
C PRO A 88 -4.77 6.08 -3.00
N TYR A 89 -5.64 5.09 -2.79
CA TYR A 89 -5.86 3.97 -3.70
C TYR A 89 -7.37 3.79 -3.91
N GLY A 90 -7.88 4.38 -4.98
CA GLY A 90 -9.32 4.55 -5.17
C GLY A 90 -9.91 5.41 -4.06
N GLU A 91 -10.84 4.84 -3.31
CA GLU A 91 -11.44 5.49 -2.15
C GLU A 91 -10.73 5.18 -0.83
N ASP A 92 -9.79 4.25 -0.81
CA ASP A 92 -9.12 3.83 0.42
C ASP A 92 -7.73 4.48 0.52
N LEU A 93 -7.11 4.33 1.68
CA LEU A 93 -5.77 4.82 1.96
C LEU A 93 -4.88 3.64 2.36
N VAL A 94 -3.75 3.46 1.69
CA VAL A 94 -2.78 2.41 2.01
C VAL A 94 -1.59 3.03 2.73
N LEU A 95 -1.19 2.44 3.85
CA LEU A 95 0.00 2.87 4.58
C LEU A 95 1.22 2.75 3.65
N HIS A 96 1.95 3.84 3.48
CA HIS A 96 3.04 3.91 2.51
C HIS A 96 4.20 4.75 3.04
N SER A 97 5.39 4.53 2.46
CA SER A 97 6.58 5.31 2.76
C SER A 97 7.22 5.86 1.50
N VAL A 98 7.67 7.10 1.63
CA VAL A 98 8.38 7.86 0.61
C VAL A 98 9.60 8.52 1.23
N ALA A 99 10.60 8.80 0.41
CA ALA A 99 11.76 9.57 0.81
C ALA A 99 11.60 11.02 0.32
N GLU A 100 11.77 11.98 1.21
CA GLU A 100 11.97 13.38 0.85
C GLU A 100 13.48 13.61 0.75
N ILE A 101 14.00 13.85 -0.45
CA ILE A 101 15.44 14.02 -0.72
C ILE A 101 15.67 15.38 -1.35
N ALA A 102 16.31 16.28 -0.61
CA ALA A 102 16.61 17.64 -1.06
C ALA A 102 15.37 18.36 -1.66
N GLY A 103 14.23 18.31 -0.96
CA GLY A 103 12.96 18.93 -1.36
C GLY A 103 12.12 18.11 -2.33
N ARG A 104 12.59 16.93 -2.79
CA ARG A 104 11.88 16.08 -3.76
C ARG A 104 11.28 14.86 -3.09
N TRP A 105 10.01 14.60 -3.38
CA TRP A 105 9.28 13.45 -2.85
C TRP A 105 9.37 12.27 -3.82
N LEU A 106 9.99 11.18 -3.37
CA LEU A 106 10.30 10.00 -4.18
C LEU A 106 9.78 8.72 -3.54
N CYS A 107 9.10 7.89 -4.32
CA CYS A 107 8.79 6.52 -3.94
C CYS A 107 9.92 5.62 -4.44
N LEU A 108 10.68 5.05 -3.51
CA LEU A 108 11.88 4.25 -3.79
C LEU A 108 11.57 2.75 -3.89
N THR A 109 10.35 2.40 -4.31
CA THR A 109 9.87 1.01 -4.28
C THR A 109 9.59 0.52 -5.69
N PRO A 110 10.38 -0.44 -6.22
CA PRO A 110 10.07 -1.13 -7.47
C PRO A 110 8.67 -1.78 -7.42
N GLN A 111 7.97 -1.78 -8.55
CA GLN A 111 6.60 -2.29 -8.70
C GLN A 111 6.52 -3.10 -9.99
N PHE A 112 6.38 -4.42 -9.89
CA PHE A 112 6.29 -5.27 -11.09
C PHE A 112 4.96 -5.13 -11.84
N TRP A 113 3.96 -4.53 -11.20
CA TRP A 113 2.71 -4.14 -11.84
C TRP A 113 2.79 -2.70 -12.33
N PRO A 114 2.26 -2.38 -13.52
CA PRO A 114 2.22 -1.01 -14.03
C PRO A 114 1.60 -0.08 -13.00
N ALA A 115 2.39 0.90 -12.55
CA ALA A 115 1.98 1.87 -11.56
C ALA A 115 2.29 3.27 -12.12
N PRO A 116 1.48 4.29 -11.79
CA PRO A 116 1.69 5.62 -12.34
C PRO A 116 3.06 6.18 -11.91
N SER A 117 3.73 6.89 -12.81
CA SER A 117 5.05 7.50 -12.54
C SER A 117 4.98 8.65 -11.54
N ARG A 118 3.77 9.15 -11.26
CA ARG A 118 3.47 10.15 -10.23
C ARG A 118 2.17 9.83 -9.53
N PHE A 119 2.08 10.17 -8.25
CA PHE A 119 0.86 9.96 -7.46
C PHE A 119 0.76 10.96 -6.30
N ASP A 120 -0.45 11.15 -5.79
CA ASP A 120 -0.72 11.91 -4.57
C ASP A 120 -0.32 11.09 -3.34
N PHE A 121 0.28 11.74 -2.36
CA PHE A 121 0.59 11.14 -1.06
C PHE A 121 0.18 12.10 0.04
N ILE A 122 -0.28 11.56 1.16
CA ILE A 122 -0.68 12.31 2.34
C ILE A 122 0.34 11.99 3.44
N PRO A 123 1.36 12.86 3.66
CA PRO A 123 2.27 12.70 4.79
C PRO A 123 1.49 12.78 6.10
N ASP A 124 1.73 11.83 7.00
CA ASP A 124 1.08 11.82 8.31
C ASP A 124 2.12 12.04 9.42
N PRO A 125 2.26 13.27 9.92
CA PRO A 125 3.26 13.59 10.95
C PRO A 125 2.93 12.97 12.31
N HIS A 126 1.76 12.36 12.47
CA HIS A 126 1.35 11.70 13.71
C HIS A 126 1.70 10.22 13.75
N ILE A 127 2.22 9.66 12.64
CA ILE A 127 2.71 8.29 12.61
C ILE A 127 4.11 8.22 13.20
N GLU A 128 4.28 7.31 14.15
CA GLU A 128 5.55 6.96 14.76
C GLU A 128 5.83 5.46 14.60
N TRP A 129 7.09 5.11 14.38
CA TRP A 129 7.51 3.71 14.40
C TRP A 129 7.94 3.34 15.81
N ARG A 130 7.43 2.22 16.30
CA ARG A 130 7.88 1.60 17.54
C ARG A 130 8.44 0.22 17.23
N ASP A 131 9.47 -0.17 17.95
CA ASP A 131 9.98 -1.54 17.86
C ASP A 131 8.91 -2.50 18.37
N GLY A 132 8.67 -3.57 17.63
CA GLY A 132 7.77 -4.64 18.03
C GLY A 132 8.36 -5.48 19.16
N HIS A 133 7.55 -6.39 19.70
CA HIS A 133 7.95 -7.23 20.84
C HIS A 133 9.16 -8.15 20.57
N ASP A 134 9.44 -8.43 19.29
CA ASP A 134 10.59 -9.22 18.86
C ASP A 134 11.89 -8.40 18.73
N GLY A 135 11.82 -7.06 18.88
CA GLY A 135 12.94 -6.14 18.68
C GLY A 135 13.47 -6.08 17.24
N LEU A 136 12.78 -6.72 16.30
CA LEU A 136 13.18 -6.81 14.89
C LEU A 136 12.14 -6.17 13.96
N SER A 137 10.87 -6.33 14.29
CA SER A 137 9.76 -5.70 13.58
C SER A 137 9.60 -4.24 14.00
N LYS A 138 9.12 -3.40 13.09
CA LYS A 138 8.65 -2.05 13.40
C LYS A 138 7.16 -1.99 13.15
N ILE A 139 6.44 -1.46 14.14
CA ILE A 139 4.98 -1.32 14.11
C ILE A 139 4.68 0.17 14.06
N ALA A 140 3.80 0.57 13.15
CA ALA A 140 3.36 1.95 13.02
C ALA A 140 2.28 2.25 14.07
N PHE A 141 2.43 3.34 14.79
CA PHE A 141 1.45 3.86 15.73
C PHE A 141 1.05 5.27 15.35
N ARG A 142 -0.20 5.65 15.63
CA ARG A 142 -0.71 7.01 15.48
C ARG A 142 -1.56 7.35 16.70
N HIS A 143 -1.21 8.44 17.38
CA HIS A 143 -1.82 8.84 18.66
C HIS A 143 -1.88 7.69 19.69
N GLY A 144 -0.85 6.83 19.71
CA GLY A 144 -0.77 5.69 20.63
C GLY A 144 -1.50 4.42 20.20
N HIS A 145 -2.22 4.43 19.08
CA HIS A 145 -2.91 3.25 18.53
C HIS A 145 -2.12 2.65 17.37
N GLU A 146 -2.05 1.33 17.30
CA GLU A 146 -1.46 0.64 16.15
C GLU A 146 -2.24 0.99 14.87
N VAL A 147 -1.49 1.29 13.83
CA VAL A 147 -2.02 1.73 12.54
C VAL A 147 -2.17 0.51 11.63
N PRO A 148 -3.37 0.27 11.08
CA PRO A 148 -3.55 -0.80 10.11
C PRO A 148 -2.80 -0.49 8.80
N VAL A 149 -2.54 -1.54 8.02
CA VAL A 149 -1.91 -1.40 6.69
C VAL A 149 -2.76 -0.60 5.70
N ALA A 150 -4.06 -0.46 5.96
CA ALA A 150 -4.97 0.36 5.16
C ALA A 150 -6.05 0.99 6.05
N LEU A 151 -6.55 2.15 5.62
CA LEU A 151 -7.78 2.77 6.14
C LEU A 151 -8.82 2.74 5.03
N ARG A 152 -9.94 2.09 5.28
CA ARG A 152 -10.97 1.88 4.27
C ARG A 152 -12.08 2.90 4.41
N LYS A 153 -12.50 3.52 3.31
CA LYS A 153 -13.68 4.39 3.31
C LYS A 153 -14.95 3.57 3.53
N ASN A 154 -15.00 2.38 2.95
CA ASN A 154 -16.11 1.44 3.12
C ASN A 154 -15.59 0.03 3.50
N PRO A 155 -15.29 -0.22 4.78
CA PRO A 155 -14.82 -1.51 5.28
C PRO A 155 -15.71 -2.71 4.90
N HIS A 156 -17.03 -2.53 4.96
CA HIS A 156 -18.00 -3.60 4.67
C HIS A 156 -17.95 -4.02 3.20
N ARG A 157 -17.61 -3.12 2.28
CA ARG A 157 -17.39 -3.45 0.87
C ARG A 157 -16.23 -4.43 0.72
N HIS A 158 -15.09 -4.18 1.38
CA HIS A 158 -13.93 -5.08 1.31
C HIS A 158 -14.20 -6.46 1.90
N ILE A 159 -14.94 -6.52 3.01
CA ILE A 159 -15.36 -7.78 3.63
C ILE A 159 -16.22 -8.58 2.64
N ARG A 160 -17.23 -7.95 2.04
CA ARG A 160 -18.08 -8.60 1.04
C ARG A 160 -17.28 -9.06 -0.19
N MET A 161 -16.38 -8.22 -0.69
CA MET A 161 -15.52 -8.55 -1.83
C MET A 161 -14.64 -9.78 -1.55
N ARG A 162 -14.07 -9.89 -0.34
CA ARG A 162 -13.35 -11.11 0.08
C ARG A 162 -14.27 -12.32 0.08
N ASP A 163 -15.44 -12.21 0.69
CA ASP A 163 -16.36 -13.36 0.82
C ASP A 163 -16.82 -13.86 -0.56
N GLU A 164 -17.11 -12.94 -1.48
CA GLU A 164 -17.43 -13.26 -2.88
C GLU A 164 -16.24 -13.90 -3.61
N PHE A 165 -15.04 -13.35 -3.44
CA PHE A 165 -13.80 -13.90 -4.00
C PHE A 165 -13.55 -15.34 -3.54
N LEU A 166 -13.62 -15.59 -2.23
CA LEU A 166 -13.39 -16.91 -1.66
C LEU A 166 -14.43 -17.93 -2.16
N ALA A 167 -15.69 -17.52 -2.27
CA ALA A 167 -16.75 -18.38 -2.82
C ALA A 167 -16.48 -18.75 -4.29
N MET A 168 -15.99 -17.82 -5.11
CA MET A 168 -15.64 -18.11 -6.51
C MET A 168 -14.45 -19.05 -6.63
N VAL A 169 -13.42 -18.86 -5.79
CA VAL A 169 -12.24 -19.74 -5.75
C VAL A 169 -12.64 -21.15 -5.28
N GLU A 170 -13.48 -21.26 -4.26
CA GLU A 170 -14.02 -22.55 -3.79
C GLU A 170 -14.84 -23.26 -4.88
N ALA A 171 -15.55 -22.50 -5.73
CA ALA A 171 -16.27 -23.01 -6.89
C ALA A 171 -15.36 -23.40 -8.07
N GLY A 172 -14.04 -23.25 -7.94
CA GLY A 172 -13.04 -23.69 -8.92
C GLY A 172 -12.57 -22.62 -9.91
N MET A 173 -12.93 -21.35 -9.70
CA MET A 173 -12.40 -20.24 -10.49
C MET A 173 -10.95 -19.94 -10.08
N SER A 174 -10.09 -19.54 -11.03
CA SER A 174 -8.74 -19.10 -10.65
C SER A 174 -8.79 -17.79 -9.85
N ALA A 175 -7.82 -17.56 -8.96
CA ALA A 175 -7.76 -16.33 -8.18
C ALA A 175 -7.71 -15.06 -9.06
N LEU A 176 -7.06 -15.13 -10.22
CA LEU A 176 -7.02 -14.01 -11.15
C LEU A 176 -8.41 -13.69 -11.72
N GLU A 177 -9.12 -14.70 -12.19
CA GLU A 177 -10.49 -14.55 -12.73
C GLU A 177 -11.47 -14.09 -11.65
N ALA A 178 -11.39 -14.66 -10.43
CA ALA A 178 -12.24 -14.29 -9.31
C ALA A 178 -12.03 -12.83 -8.89
N ARG A 179 -10.76 -12.38 -8.80
CA ARG A 179 -10.42 -10.98 -8.52
C ARG A 179 -11.05 -10.05 -9.56
N ASP A 180 -10.90 -10.37 -10.85
CA ASP A 180 -11.39 -9.52 -11.93
C ASP A 180 -12.93 -9.49 -11.98
N ALA A 181 -13.59 -10.60 -11.64
CA ALA A 181 -15.05 -10.66 -11.54
C ALA A 181 -15.59 -9.79 -10.38
N VAL A 182 -14.97 -9.86 -9.20
CA VAL A 182 -15.36 -9.05 -8.03
C VAL A 182 -15.13 -7.56 -8.29
N ALA A 183 -14.02 -7.20 -8.96
CA ALA A 183 -13.74 -5.81 -9.34
C ALA A 183 -14.82 -5.24 -10.27
N LYS A 184 -15.20 -5.96 -11.32
CA LYS A 184 -16.25 -5.53 -12.26
C LYS A 184 -17.62 -5.35 -11.60
N THR A 185 -17.97 -6.25 -10.67
CA THR A 185 -19.26 -6.20 -9.98
C THR A 185 -19.38 -4.97 -9.08
N THR A 186 -18.25 -4.46 -8.56
CA THR A 186 -18.23 -3.26 -7.73
C THR A 186 -18.18 -1.94 -8.51
N GLU A 187 -17.70 -1.94 -9.75
CA GLU A 187 -17.77 -0.77 -10.64
C GLU A 187 -19.22 -0.50 -11.09
N CYS A 188 -19.94 -1.53 -11.55
CA CYS A 188 -21.36 -1.37 -11.93
C CYS A 188 -22.27 -0.91 -10.77
N ALA A 189 -22.00 -1.36 -9.54
CA ALA A 189 -22.79 -0.97 -8.37
C ALA A 189 -22.55 0.49 -7.92
N SER A 190 -21.50 1.15 -8.42
CA SER A 190 -21.18 2.56 -8.13
C SER A 190 -21.79 3.55 -9.12
N GLU A 191 -22.36 3.07 -10.24
CA GLU A 191 -23.04 3.90 -11.24
C GLU A 191 -24.55 4.02 -10.99
N GLU A 192 -25.12 3.25 -10.04
CA GLU A 192 -26.55 3.22 -9.73
C GLU A 192 -26.96 3.96 -8.44
N LEU A 193 -26.04 4.72 -7.82
CA LEU A 193 -26.28 5.56 -6.62
C LEU A 193 -25.93 7.03 -6.88
#